data_AF-A0A839VWB8-F1
#
_entry.id   AF-A0A839VWB8-F1
#
_cell.length_a   1.000
_cell.length_b   1.000
_cell.length_c   1.000
_cell.angle_alpha   90.00
_cell.angle_beta   90.00
_cell.angle_gamma   90.00
#
_symmetry.space_group_name_H-M   'P 1'
#
loop_
_entity.id
_entity.type
_entity.pdbx_description
1 polymer ?
#
loop_
_entity_poly.entity_id
_entity_poly.type
_entity_poly.pdbx_seq_one_letter_code
_entity_poly.pdbx_strand_id
1 'polypeptide(L)'
;MAVSIPADATRCLHYGDGNRVTVGSGAGFDAMGRFLVLPGEGASLTVPGGSSASCYVHLLFPNPAPVGEDGTTLDLAAALRIGDTDEVPDNGVLLAEIRRDAAGVVAGVVDRRQPVRSRLPAQLTDAG
;
A
#
# COMPACT_ATOMS: atom_id res chain seq x y z
N MET A 1 11.72 -7.58 7.84
CA MET A 1 10.92 -8.57 7.08
C MET A 1 9.49 -8.07 7.09
N ALA A 2 9.03 -7.44 6.00
CA ALA A 2 7.68 -6.89 5.90
C ALA A 2 6.66 -8.01 5.67
N VAL A 3 5.50 -7.92 6.33
CA VAL A 3 4.44 -8.94 6.33
C VAL A 3 3.18 -8.29 5.77
N SER A 4 2.64 -8.69 4.61
CA SER A 4 1.44 -8.04 4.03
C SER A 4 0.25 -9.00 3.91
N ILE A 5 -0.94 -8.49 4.19
CA ILE A 5 -2.25 -9.17 4.32
C ILE A 5 -2.99 -9.10 2.95
N PRO A 6 -3.92 -10.03 2.66
CA PRO A 6 -4.68 -9.97 1.42
C PRO A 6 -5.64 -8.78 1.49
N ALA A 7 -5.35 -7.72 0.75
CA ALA A 7 -6.39 -6.77 0.34
C ALA A 7 -7.09 -7.35 -0.89
N ASP A 8 -8.41 -7.30 -0.90
CA ASP A 8 -9.19 -7.61 -2.08
C ASP A 8 -8.69 -6.72 -3.24
N ALA A 9 -8.38 -7.39 -4.35
CA ALA A 9 -7.67 -6.93 -5.55
C ALA A 9 -7.25 -5.44 -5.64
N THR A 10 -5.94 -5.18 -5.83
CA THR A 10 -5.50 -3.96 -6.49
C THR A 10 -6.08 -3.96 -7.90
N ARG A 11 -7.05 -3.06 -8.18
CA ARG A 11 -7.72 -2.95 -9.48
C ARG A 11 -7.36 -1.60 -10.10
N CYS A 12 -6.93 -1.63 -11.35
CA CYS A 12 -6.84 -0.42 -12.16
C CYS A 12 -8.18 -0.18 -12.85
N LEU A 13 -8.77 1.00 -12.66
CA LEU A 13 -9.95 1.44 -13.39
C LEU A 13 -9.52 2.62 -14.26
N HIS A 14 -9.61 2.46 -15.58
CA HIS A 14 -9.40 3.57 -16.50
C HIS A 14 -10.56 4.55 -16.39
N TYR A 15 -10.28 5.81 -16.05
CA TYR A 15 -11.28 6.87 -15.97
C TYR A 15 -10.80 8.08 -16.77
N GLY A 16 -11.41 8.29 -17.95
CA GLY A 16 -11.30 9.51 -18.76
C GLY A 16 -9.86 9.96 -19.03
N ASP A 17 -9.44 10.99 -18.29
CA ASP A 17 -8.25 11.81 -18.55
C ASP A 17 -6.99 11.41 -17.75
N GLY A 18 -7.03 10.28 -17.03
CA GLY A 18 -5.89 9.82 -16.23
C GLY A 18 -5.99 8.36 -15.79
N ASN A 19 -4.84 7.77 -15.45
CA ASN A 19 -4.81 6.40 -14.94
C ASN A 19 -5.00 6.42 -13.42
N ARG A 20 -6.09 5.83 -12.94
CA ARG A 20 -6.38 5.71 -11.50
C ARG A 20 -6.20 4.27 -11.06
N VAL A 21 -5.40 4.08 -10.01
CA VAL A 21 -5.20 2.77 -9.37
C VAL A 21 -5.94 2.79 -8.04
N THR A 22 -6.80 1.79 -7.84
CA THR A 22 -7.52 1.57 -6.59
C THR A 22 -6.91 0.37 -5.88
N VAL A 23 -6.55 0.58 -4.61
CA VAL A 23 -6.09 -0.47 -3.71
C VAL A 23 -7.22 -0.71 -2.72
N GLY A 24 -7.69 -1.96 -2.62
CA GLY A 24 -8.66 -2.34 -1.59
C GLY A 24 -8.09 -2.21 -0.18
N SER A 25 -8.97 -2.23 0.82
CA SER A 25 -8.54 -2.19 2.22
C SER A 25 -7.74 -3.41 2.64
N GLY A 26 -6.87 -3.21 3.62
CA GLY A 26 -5.98 -4.27 4.10
C GLY A 26 -5.07 -3.77 5.20
N ALA A 27 -4.17 -4.63 5.65
CA ALA A 27 -3.18 -4.26 6.65
C ALA A 27 -1.84 -4.99 6.42
N GLY A 28 -0.82 -4.69 7.22
CA GLY A 28 0.48 -5.31 7.09
C GLY A 28 1.47 -4.79 8.13
N PHE A 29 2.72 -5.23 8.02
CA PHE A 29 3.83 -4.80 8.84
C PHE A 29 4.97 -4.34 7.95
N ASP A 30 5.56 -3.18 8.28
CA ASP A 30 6.75 -2.67 7.61
C ASP A 30 8.02 -3.39 8.10
N ALA A 31 9.18 -2.95 7.59
CA ALA A 31 10.47 -3.49 8.00
C ALA A 31 10.79 -3.25 9.49
N MET A 32 10.19 -2.21 10.09
CA MET A 32 10.34 -1.86 11.50
C MET A 32 9.34 -2.58 12.43
N GLY A 33 8.44 -3.41 11.89
CA GLY A 33 7.44 -4.14 12.66
C GLY A 33 6.23 -3.31 13.09
N ARG A 34 6.02 -2.12 12.52
CA ARG A 34 4.79 -1.34 12.77
C ARG A 34 3.63 -1.92 12.00
N PHE A 35 2.44 -1.89 12.60
CA PHE A 35 1.21 -2.32 11.93
C PHE A 35 0.65 -1.18 11.07
N LEU A 36 0.55 -1.41 9.76
CA LEU A 36 -0.02 -0.50 8.79
C LEU A 36 -1.43 -0.96 8.46
N VAL A 37 -2.39 -0.05 8.53
CA VAL A 37 -3.77 -0.30 8.15
C VAL A 37 -4.15 0.67 7.05
N LEU A 38 -4.69 0.13 5.95
CA LEU A 38 -5.43 0.87 4.95
C LEU A 38 -6.94 0.61 5.19
N PRO A 39 -7.63 1.52 5.88
CA PRO A 39 -8.98 1.26 6.39
C PRO A 39 -10.08 1.34 5.31
N GLY A 40 -11.30 0.94 5.70
CA GLY A 40 -12.53 1.18 4.94
C GLY A 40 -12.62 0.39 3.62
N GLU A 41 -12.92 1.09 2.53
CA GLU A 41 -12.98 0.56 1.16
C GLU A 41 -11.62 0.58 0.44
N GLY A 42 -10.56 0.96 1.16
CA GLY A 42 -9.24 1.20 0.60
C GLY A 42 -9.06 2.64 0.13
N ALA A 43 -8.14 2.86 -0.81
CA ALA A 43 -7.87 4.19 -1.35
C ALA A 43 -7.46 4.15 -2.82
N SER A 44 -7.58 5.29 -3.50
CA SER A 44 -7.22 5.42 -4.91
C SER A 44 -6.18 6.50 -5.12
N LEU A 45 -5.25 6.23 -6.04
CA LEU A 45 -4.18 7.14 -6.43
C LEU A 45 -4.26 7.46 -7.92
N THR A 46 -3.92 8.68 -8.28
CA THR A 46 -3.64 9.05 -9.67
C THR A 46 -2.21 8.65 -9.99
N VAL A 47 -2.03 7.87 -11.07
CA VAL A 47 -0.71 7.51 -11.57
C VAL A 47 -0.22 8.65 -12.47
N PRO A 48 0.96 9.23 -12.20
CA PRO A 48 1.52 10.26 -13.06
C PRO A 48 1.78 9.69 -14.46
N GLY A 49 1.33 10.42 -15.48
CA GLY A 49 1.61 10.12 -16.89
C GLY A 49 2.99 10.63 -17.33
N GLY A 50 3.28 10.53 -18.63
CA GLY A 50 4.45 11.17 -19.25
C GLY A 50 5.75 10.35 -19.22
N SER A 51 5.71 9.11 -18.72
CA SER A 51 6.84 8.18 -18.77
C SER A 51 6.35 6.75 -18.99
N SER A 52 7.11 5.96 -19.76
CA SER A 52 6.87 4.54 -19.98
C SER A 52 7.51 3.64 -18.92
N ALA A 53 8.30 4.19 -18.00
CA ALA A 53 8.92 3.43 -16.91
C ALA A 53 7.84 2.79 -16.01
N SER A 54 8.10 1.69 -15.32
CA SER A 54 7.15 1.24 -14.28
C SER A 54 7.09 2.24 -13.12
N CYS A 55 5.95 2.25 -12.41
CA CYS A 55 5.79 2.90 -11.11
C CYS A 55 5.40 1.87 -10.06
N TYR A 56 5.51 2.23 -8.79
CA TYR A 56 5.29 1.30 -7.68
C TYR A 56 4.36 1.91 -6.64
N VAL A 57 3.43 1.10 -6.16
CA VAL A 57 2.47 1.48 -5.12
C VAL A 57 3.01 1.03 -3.78
N HIS A 58 3.22 2.00 -2.89
CA HIS A 58 3.64 1.77 -1.52
C HIS A 58 2.51 2.13 -0.55
N LEU A 59 2.44 1.42 0.56
CA LEU A 59 1.69 1.83 1.74
C LEU A 59 2.70 2.24 2.82
N LEU A 60 2.63 3.49 3.27
CA LEU A 60 3.62 4.09 4.15
C LEU A 60 3.00 4.45 5.50
N PHE A 61 3.69 4.08 6.57
CA PHE A 61 3.42 4.59 7.91
C PHE A 61 3.82 6.07 7.97
N PRO A 62 2.97 6.96 8.50
CA PRO A 62 3.25 8.39 8.51
C PRO A 62 4.45 8.72 9.41
N ASN A 63 5.45 9.41 8.87
CA ASN A 63 6.66 9.79 9.59
C ASN A 63 7.22 11.15 9.10
N PRO A 64 7.14 12.23 9.90
CA PRO A 64 6.44 12.29 11.18
C PRO A 64 4.93 12.09 11.03
N ALA A 65 4.27 11.61 12.07
CA ALA A 65 2.81 11.51 12.10
C ALA A 65 2.16 12.90 12.07
N PRO A 66 1.18 13.16 11.19
CA PRO A 66 0.37 14.37 11.27
C PRO A 66 -0.30 14.49 12.63
N VAL A 67 -0.23 15.69 13.20
CA VAL A 67 -0.95 16.04 14.42
C VAL A 67 -2.29 16.65 14.01
N GLY A 68 -3.38 16.19 14.63
CA GLY A 68 -4.71 16.75 14.43
C GLY A 68 -4.79 18.22 14.83
N GLU A 69 -5.82 18.91 14.35
CA GLU A 69 -6.02 20.35 14.61
C GLU A 69 -6.12 20.69 16.12
N ASP A 70 -6.54 19.72 16.93
CA ASP A 70 -6.62 19.83 18.39
C ASP A 70 -5.27 19.70 19.11
N GLY A 71 -4.21 19.29 18.41
CA GLY A 71 -2.89 19.03 18.97
C GLY A 71 -2.80 17.78 19.85
N THR A 72 -3.88 17.02 20.03
CA THR A 72 -3.96 15.88 20.97
C THR A 72 -4.13 14.53 20.27
N THR A 73 -4.50 14.55 18.98
CA THR A 73 -4.66 13.35 18.17
C THR A 73 -3.50 13.21 17.19
N LEU A 74 -2.96 12.00 17.03
CA LEU A 74 -2.01 11.66 15.97
C LEU A 74 -2.72 10.80 14.93
N ASP A 75 -2.64 11.18 13.66
CA ASP A 75 -3.08 10.32 12.56
C ASP A 75 -1.97 9.33 12.23
N LEU A 76 -2.20 8.07 12.62
CA LEU A 76 -1.29 6.95 12.36
C LEU A 76 -1.79 6.04 11.22
N ALA A 77 -2.82 6.46 10.47
CA ALA A 77 -3.29 5.72 9.31
C ALA A 77 -2.20 5.69 8.23
N ALA A 78 -2.00 4.52 7.65
CA ALA A 78 -1.02 4.38 6.58
C ALA A 78 -1.56 5.01 5.29
N ALA A 79 -0.70 5.70 4.54
CA ALA A 79 -1.07 6.39 3.32
C ALA A 79 -0.49 5.69 2.09
N LEU A 80 -1.27 5.66 1.00
CA LEU A 80 -0.77 5.17 -0.28
C LEU A 80 0.14 6.21 -0.95
N ARG A 81 1.20 5.75 -1.61
CA ARG A 81 2.09 6.60 -2.40
C ARG A 81 2.55 5.91 -3.67
N ILE A 82 2.71 6.69 -4.74
CA ILE A 82 3.42 6.26 -5.95
C ILE A 82 4.92 6.58 -5.81
N GLY A 83 5.76 5.60 -6.09
CA GLY A 83 7.22 5.75 -6.23
C GLY A 83 7.69 5.29 -7.60
N ASP A 84 8.92 5.67 -7.96
CA ASP A 84 9.55 5.33 -9.25
C ASP A 84 10.46 4.09 -9.17
N THR A 85 10.71 3.57 -7.96
CA THR A 85 11.54 2.39 -7.69
C THR A 85 10.76 1.33 -6.91
N ASP A 86 11.21 0.08 -6.99
CA ASP A 86 10.68 -1.04 -6.20
C ASP A 86 11.30 -1.13 -4.80
N GLU A 87 12.21 -0.21 -4.47
CA GLU A 87 12.83 -0.11 -3.16
C GLU A 87 11.80 0.34 -2.13
N VAL A 88 11.57 -0.52 -1.14
CA VAL A 88 10.59 -0.28 -0.09
C VAL A 88 11.21 0.61 0.99
N PRO A 89 10.62 1.78 1.31
CA PRO A 89 11.08 2.58 2.43
C PRO A 89 10.98 1.79 3.75
N ASP A 90 11.87 2.05 4.71
CA ASP A 90 11.85 1.38 6.03
C ASP A 90 10.49 1.50 6.73
N ASN A 91 9.76 2.59 6.46
CA ASN A 91 8.44 2.86 6.98
C ASN A 91 7.28 2.41 6.09
N GLY A 92 7.51 1.46 5.20
CA GLY A 92 6.51 1.09 4.22
C GLY A 92 6.50 -0.37 3.84
N VAL A 93 5.54 -0.68 2.97
CA VAL A 93 5.43 -1.95 2.26
C VAL A 93 5.15 -1.69 0.79
N LEU A 94 5.73 -2.52 -0.08
CA LEU A 94 5.42 -2.53 -1.51
C LEU A 94 4.16 -3.36 -1.75
N LEU A 95 3.19 -2.77 -2.44
CA LEU A 95 1.91 -3.40 -2.76
C LEU A 95 1.85 -3.89 -4.19
N ALA A 96 2.27 -3.06 -5.16
CA ALA A 96 2.13 -3.39 -6.57
C ALA A 96 3.15 -2.67 -7.45
N GLU A 97 3.46 -3.27 -8.59
CA GLU A 97 4.11 -2.63 -9.74
C GLU A 97 3.02 -2.23 -10.73
N ILE A 98 3.05 -1.00 -11.20
CA ILE A 98 2.21 -0.46 -12.27
C ILE A 98 3.07 -0.41 -13.53
N ARG A 99 2.71 -1.22 -14.52
CA ARG A 99 3.34 -1.22 -15.84
C ARG A 99 2.65 -0.20 -16.72
N ARG A 100 3.46 0.57 -17.46
CA ARG A 100 2.99 1.57 -18.41
C ARG A 100 3.37 1.17 -19.84
N ASP A 101 2.58 1.59 -20.81
CA ASP A 101 2.90 1.46 -22.23
C ASP A 101 3.81 2.61 -22.71
N ALA A 102 4.11 2.64 -24.02
CA ALA A 102 4.94 3.68 -24.63
C ALA A 102 4.33 5.10 -24.53
N ALA A 103 3.01 5.22 -24.36
CA ALA A 103 2.32 6.50 -24.16
C ALA A 103 2.26 6.91 -22.67
N GLY A 104 2.80 6.09 -21.77
CA GLY A 104 2.72 6.31 -20.33
C GLY A 104 1.35 5.98 -19.74
N VAL A 105 0.52 5.26 -20.49
CA VAL A 105 -0.79 4.76 -20.03
C VAL A 105 -0.59 3.48 -19.24
N VAL A 106 -1.39 3.25 -18.19
CA VAL A 106 -1.28 2.02 -17.40
C VAL A 106 -1.68 0.83 -18.27
N ALA A 107 -0.72 -0.06 -18.52
CA ALA A 107 -0.91 -1.27 -19.30
C ALA A 107 -1.20 -2.50 -18.42
N GLY A 108 -0.86 -2.44 -17.13
CA GLY A 108 -1.15 -3.51 -16.20
C GLY A 108 -0.69 -3.22 -14.78
N VAL A 109 -1.18 -4.04 -13.85
CA VAL A 109 -0.80 -4.00 -12.44
C VAL A 109 -0.37 -5.39 -12.02
N VAL A 110 0.83 -5.50 -11.44
CA VAL A 110 1.39 -6.72 -10.89
C VAL A 110 1.37 -6.61 -9.38
N ASP A 111 0.72 -7.57 -8.72
CA ASP A 111 0.75 -7.67 -7.26
C ASP A 111 2.16 -8.03 -6.78
N ARG A 112 2.67 -7.27 -5.81
CA ARG A 112 4.01 -7.45 -5.23
C ARG A 112 3.94 -7.75 -3.72
N ARG A 113 2.74 -7.89 -3.17
CA ARG A 113 2.55 -8.22 -1.75
C ARG A 113 3.16 -9.58 -1.45
N GLN A 114 3.97 -9.63 -0.42
CA GLN A 114 4.52 -10.89 0.07
C GLN A 114 3.53 -11.53 1.04
N PRO A 115 3.08 -12.78 0.78
CA PRO A 115 2.15 -13.45 1.66
C PRO A 115 2.80 -13.73 3.02
N VAL A 116 1.98 -13.67 4.08
CA VAL A 116 2.40 -14.08 5.42
C VAL A 116 2.78 -15.57 5.41
N ARG A 117 4.08 -15.86 5.56
CA ARG A 117 4.59 -17.25 5.54
C ARG A 117 4.59 -17.96 6.89
N SER A 118 4.32 -17.24 7.97
CA SER A 118 4.33 -17.79 9.34
C SER A 118 3.10 -17.33 10.11
N ARG A 119 2.32 -18.30 10.62
CA ARG A 119 1.35 -18.05 11.68
C ARG A 119 2.10 -18.29 12.98
N LEU A 120 2.20 -17.28 13.84
CA LEU A 120 2.63 -17.49 15.23
C LEU A 120 1.73 -18.60 15.83
N PRO A 121 2.28 -19.64 16.45
CA PRO A 121 1.47 -20.57 17.22
C PRO A 121 0.79 -19.78 18.34
N ALA A 122 -0.52 -19.56 18.23
CA ALA A 122 -1.28 -19.07 19.36
C ALA A 122 -1.51 -20.26 20.29
N GLN A 123 -0.82 -20.29 21.43
CA GLN A 123 -1.30 -21.09 22.55
C GLN A 123 -2.55 -20.39 23.08
N LEU A 124 -3.69 -20.75 22.52
CA LEU A 124 -4.98 -20.48 23.14
C LEU A 124 -5.06 -21.45 24.32
N THR A 125 -4.72 -20.99 25.52
CA THR A 125 -5.12 -21.70 26.73
C THR A 125 -6.64 -21.64 26.77
N ASP A 126 -7.30 -22.79 26.82
CA ASP A 126 -8.75 -22.87 26.98
C ASP A 126 -9.16 -21.97 28.15
N ALA A 127 -9.97 -20.96 27.84
CA ALA A 127 -10.61 -20.15 28.86
C ALA A 127 -11.75 -20.98 29.46
N GLY A 128 -11.45 -21.71 30.54
CA GLY A 128 -12.39 -22.19 31.55
C GLY A 128 -13.52 -23.11 31.09
#